data_AF-H9FHQ8-F1
#
_entry.id   AF-H9FHQ8-F1
#
_cell.length_a   1.000
_cell.length_b   1.000
_cell.length_c   1.000
_cell.angle_alpha   90.00
_cell.angle_beta   90.00
_cell.angle_gamma   90.00
#
_symmetry.space_group_name_H-M   'P 1'
#
loop_
_entity.id
_entity.type
_entity.pdbx_description
1 polymer ?
#
loop_
_entity_poly.entity_id
_entity_poly.type
_entity_poly.pdbx_seq_one_letter_code
_entity_poly.pdbx_strand_id
1 'polypeptide(L)'
;GTSQMSSDARGLLKSICFQVCLAYGLPLPRAQVLDAHTRVVQFFHTLLHTVSCRNFESLVLLLDAMDDLDSVRHARRVPWLPLNCPPRVHLILSACSG
;
A
#
# COMPACT_ATOMS: atom_id res chain seq x y z
N GLY A 1 14.45 0.90 11.62
CA GLY A 1 14.54 2.36 11.45
C GLY A 1 13.69 2.73 10.26
N THR A 2 12.61 3.47 10.49
CA THR A 2 11.70 3.95 9.43
C THR A 2 12.32 5.16 8.72
N SER A 3 12.15 5.26 7.41
CA SER A 3 12.61 6.43 6.64
C SER A 3 11.55 7.52 6.68
N GLN A 4 11.94 8.79 6.62
CA GLN A 4 10.99 9.92 6.61
C GLN A 4 9.97 9.83 5.46
N MET A 5 10.34 9.18 4.35
CA MET A 5 9.50 9.00 3.16
C MET A 5 8.43 7.90 3.32
N SER A 6 8.63 6.96 4.25
CA SER A 6 7.69 5.88 4.59
C SER A 6 6.77 6.21 5.76
N SER A 7 7.07 7.27 6.53
CA SER A 7 6.21 7.79 7.60
C SER A 7 5.07 8.67 7.08
N ASP A 8 5.13 9.13 5.82
CA ASP A 8 4.02 9.76 5.09
C ASP A 8 3.17 8.69 4.40
N ALA A 9 1.87 8.62 4.71
CA ALA A 9 0.97 7.63 4.13
C ALA A 9 0.92 7.68 2.60
N ARG A 10 1.05 8.88 2.01
CA ARG A 10 1.07 9.05 0.55
C ARG A 10 2.39 8.53 -0.03
N GLY A 11 3.53 8.85 0.56
CA GLY A 11 4.86 8.37 0.18
C GLY A 11 4.97 6.85 0.24
N LEU A 12 4.48 6.25 1.32
CA LEU A 12 4.40 4.80 1.48
C LEU A 12 3.57 4.15 0.36
N LEU A 13 2.35 4.65 0.12
CA LEU A 13 1.47 4.15 -0.93
C LEU A 13 2.12 4.22 -2.33
N LYS A 14 2.78 5.34 -2.66
CA LYS A 14 3.51 5.49 -3.92
C LYS A 14 4.60 4.43 -4.05
N SER A 15 5.38 4.25 -2.99
CA SER A 15 6.48 3.28 -2.94
C SER A 15 5.97 1.85 -3.15
N ILE A 16 4.91 1.45 -2.44
CA ILE A 16 4.28 0.13 -2.60
C ILE A 16 3.79 -0.07 -4.03
N CYS A 17 3.05 0.91 -4.57
CA CYS A 17 2.52 0.83 -5.94
C CYS A 17 3.64 0.63 -6.97
N PHE A 18 4.74 1.36 -6.81
CA PHE A 18 5.89 1.25 -7.70
C PHE A 18 6.58 -0.12 -7.59
N GLN A 19 6.87 -0.57 -6.37
CA GLN A 19 7.53 -1.84 -6.11
C GLN A 19 6.71 -3.05 -6.60
N VAL A 20 5.39 -3.05 -6.35
CA VAL A 20 4.51 -4.11 -6.83
C VAL A 20 4.43 -4.10 -8.35
N CYS A 21 4.34 -2.93 -8.99
CA CYS A 21 4.38 -2.86 -10.45
C CYS A 21 5.66 -3.47 -11.02
N LEU A 22 6.82 -3.16 -10.44
CA LEU A 22 8.09 -3.74 -10.85
C LEU A 22 8.13 -5.26 -10.65
N ALA A 23 7.74 -5.75 -9.47
CA ALA A 23 7.78 -7.17 -9.15
C ALA A 23 6.89 -8.03 -10.06
N TYR A 24 5.74 -7.50 -10.49
CA TYR A 24 4.78 -8.21 -11.34
C TYR A 24 4.90 -7.89 -12.84
N GLY A 25 5.89 -7.06 -13.24
CA GLY A 25 6.05 -6.63 -14.63
C GLY A 25 4.83 -5.87 -15.17
N LEU A 26 4.20 -5.05 -14.33
CA LEU A 26 3.06 -4.20 -14.66
C LEU A 26 3.53 -2.79 -15.02
N PRO A 27 2.73 -2.03 -15.81
CA PRO A 27 3.08 -0.66 -16.15
C PRO A 27 3.22 0.21 -14.88
N LEU A 28 4.29 1.00 -14.82
CA LEU A 28 4.51 1.93 -13.72
C LEU A 28 3.41 3.00 -13.67
N PRO A 29 3.00 3.45 -12.48
CA PRO A 29 2.01 4.51 -12.35
C PRO A 29 2.50 5.80 -13.01
N ARG A 30 1.66 6.42 -13.84
CA ARG A 30 1.97 7.72 -14.45
C ARG A 30 2.11 8.78 -13.36
N ALA A 31 3.03 9.72 -13.53
CA ALA A 31 3.29 10.80 -12.55
C ALA A 31 2.02 11.50 -12.07
N GLN A 32 1.10 11.80 -13.00
CA GLN A 32 -0.19 12.43 -12.71
C GLN A 32 -1.06 11.64 -11.71
N VAL A 33 -1.03 10.29 -11.77
CA VAL A 33 -1.75 9.43 -10.82
C VAL A 33 -1.18 9.57 -9.42
N LEU A 34 0.13 9.83 -9.32
CA LEU A 34 0.84 10.00 -8.07
C LEU A 34 0.64 11.37 -7.43
N ASP A 35 0.07 12.35 -8.14
CA ASP A 35 -0.06 13.71 -7.62
C ASP A 35 -1.16 13.84 -6.57
N ALA A 36 -2.31 13.18 -6.75
CA ALA A 36 -3.43 13.25 -5.80
C ALA A 36 -3.53 12.00 -4.92
N HIS A 37 -3.69 12.17 -3.60
CA HIS A 37 -3.81 11.05 -2.65
C HIS A 37 -4.91 10.06 -3.04
N THR A 38 -6.12 10.55 -3.35
CA THR A 38 -7.26 9.71 -3.75
C THR A 38 -6.98 8.87 -5.00
N ARG A 39 -6.24 9.41 -5.96
CA ARG A 39 -5.85 8.70 -7.20
C ARG A 39 -4.83 7.60 -6.91
N VAL A 40 -3.89 7.85 -6.00
CA VAL A 40 -2.93 6.83 -5.55
C VAL A 40 -3.66 5.69 -4.83
N VAL A 41 -4.60 6.00 -3.94
CA VAL A 41 -5.42 4.99 -3.27
C VAL A 41 -6.20 4.17 -4.31
N GLN A 42 -6.92 4.81 -5.23
CA GLN A 42 -7.64 4.09 -6.29
C GLN A 42 -6.73 3.18 -7.13
N PHE A 43 -5.53 3.67 -7.48
CA PHE A 43 -4.54 2.89 -8.20
C PHE A 43 -4.07 1.69 -7.38
N PHE A 44 -3.77 1.88 -6.08
CA PHE A 44 -3.37 0.81 -5.17
C PHE A 44 -4.42 -0.30 -5.13
N HIS A 45 -5.70 0.03 -4.94
CA HIS A 45 -6.78 -0.97 -4.94
C HIS A 45 -6.89 -1.71 -6.28
N THR A 46 -6.79 -0.99 -7.40
CA THR A 46 -6.80 -1.59 -8.75
C THR A 46 -5.61 -2.52 -8.96
N LEU A 47 -4.45 -2.16 -8.44
CA LEU A 47 -3.23 -2.95 -8.52
C LEU A 47 -3.36 -4.25 -7.73
N LEU A 48 -3.88 -4.19 -6.50
CA LEU A 48 -4.16 -5.39 -5.70
C LEU A 48 -5.12 -6.34 -6.42
N HIS A 49 -6.20 -5.81 -7.02
CA HIS A 49 -7.12 -6.63 -7.81
C HIS A 49 -6.44 -7.22 -9.06
N THR A 50 -5.62 -6.43 -9.77
CA THR A 50 -4.89 -6.89 -10.96
C THR A 50 -3.97 -8.06 -10.64
N VAL A 51 -3.19 -7.93 -9.56
CA VAL A 51 -2.31 -8.99 -9.06
C VAL A 51 -3.12 -10.19 -8.60
N SER A 52 -4.24 -9.98 -7.92
CA SER A 52 -5.14 -11.06 -7.47
C SER A 52 -5.63 -11.93 -8.61
N CYS A 53 -5.80 -11.38 -9.82
CA CYS A 53 -6.25 -12.11 -11.00
C CYS A 53 -5.14 -12.93 -11.68
N ARG A 54 -3.86 -12.78 -11.30
CA ARG A 54 -2.79 -13.60 -11.85
C ARG A 54 -2.80 -14.99 -11.20
N ASN A 55 -2.73 -16.04 -12.02
CA ASN A 55 -3.04 -17.39 -11.58
C ASN A 55 -1.94 -18.09 -10.76
N PHE A 56 -0.71 -17.56 -10.74
CA PHE A 56 0.45 -18.33 -10.27
C PHE A 56 1.21 -17.71 -9.09
N GLU A 57 0.88 -16.49 -8.66
CA GLU A 57 1.66 -15.77 -7.66
C GLU A 57 0.74 -15.12 -6.61
N SER A 58 1.12 -15.25 -5.33
CA SER A 58 0.45 -14.54 -4.23
C SER A 58 1.27 -13.32 -3.84
N LEU A 59 0.58 -12.20 -3.57
CA LEU A 59 1.20 -10.99 -3.05
C LEU A 59 1.10 -10.98 -1.53
N VAL A 60 2.24 -10.89 -0.85
CA VAL A 60 2.31 -10.62 0.58
C VAL A 60 2.96 -9.25 0.77
N LEU A 61 2.22 -8.30 1.34
CA LEU A 61 2.78 -7.01 1.75
C LEU A 61 2.96 -7.02 3.27
N LEU A 62 4.22 -6.90 3.70
CA LEU A 62 4.58 -6.69 5.09
C LEU A 62 4.80 -5.19 5.31
N LEU A 63 3.94 -4.59 6.14
CA LEU A 63 4.03 -3.19 6.51
C LEU A 63 4.42 -3.11 7.98
N ASP A 64 5.62 -2.60 8.23
CA ASP A 64 6.19 -2.47 9.57
C ASP A 64 5.96 -1.09 10.17
N ALA A 65 5.90 -1.02 11.51
CA ALA A 65 5.72 0.21 12.29
C ALA A 65 4.51 1.07 11.83
N MET A 66 3.34 0.45 11.67
CA MET A 66 2.12 1.14 11.23
C MET A 66 1.59 2.17 12.24
N ASP A 67 2.05 2.12 13.48
CA ASP A 67 1.83 3.10 14.54
C ASP A 67 2.57 4.43 14.32
N ASP A 68 3.68 4.40 13.57
CA ASP A 68 4.45 5.60 13.17
C ASP A 68 3.92 6.25 11.88
N LEU A 69 2.94 5.62 11.21
CA LEU A 69 2.39 6.09 9.93
C LEU A 69 1.40 7.23 10.15
N ASP A 70 1.92 8.45 10.06
CA ASP A 70 1.27 9.72 10.39
C ASP A 70 0.64 9.72 11.79
N SER A 71 1.05 10.67 12.62
CA SER A 71 0.49 11.00 13.94
C SER A 71 -0.99 11.46 13.88
N VAL A 72 -1.88 10.62 13.33
CA VAL A 72 -3.31 10.80 13.22
C VAL A 72 -3.93 10.48 14.56
N ARG A 73 -4.05 11.56 15.33
CA ARG A 73 -4.89 11.68 16.51
C ARG A 73 -6.19 10.88 16.34
N HIS A 74 -6.27 9.78 17.09
CA HIS A 74 -7.49 9.22 17.67
C HIS A 74 -8.45 8.40 16.78
N ALA A 75 -8.04 7.91 15.62
CA ALA A 75 -8.81 6.86 14.93
C ALA A 75 -7.89 5.82 14.31
N ARG A 76 -7.89 4.61 14.88
CA ARG A 76 -7.17 3.39 14.44
C ARG A 76 -7.66 2.87 13.07
N ARG A 77 -7.77 3.73 12.07
CA ARG A 77 -8.21 3.37 10.72
C ARG A 77 -7.17 3.88 9.74
N VAL A 78 -6.68 2.95 8.94
CA VAL A 78 -5.82 3.22 7.79
C VAL A 78 -6.74 3.24 6.57
N PRO A 79 -7.35 4.40 6.21
CA PRO A 79 -8.51 4.45 5.32
C PRO A 79 -8.22 4.04 3.88
N TRP A 80 -6.94 3.97 3.51
CA TRP A 80 -6.49 3.52 2.20
C TRP A 80 -6.31 2.01 2.10
N LEU A 81 -6.38 1.27 3.21
CA LEU A 81 -6.34 -0.19 3.17
C LEU A 81 -7.69 -0.73 2.68
N PRO A 82 -7.68 -1.81 1.88
CA PRO A 82 -8.91 -2.49 1.53
C PRO A 82 -9.57 -3.11 2.77
N LEU A 83 -10.89 -2.98 2.87
CA LEU A 83 -11.68 -3.64 3.91
C LEU A 83 -11.61 -5.16 3.81
N ASN A 84 -11.53 -5.68 2.57
CA ASN A 84 -11.35 -7.10 2.27
C ASN A 84 -10.22 -7.23 1.25
N CYS A 85 -9.22 -8.05 1.57
CA CYS A 85 -8.17 -8.36 0.60
C CYS A 85 -8.73 -9.18 -0.56
N PRO A 86 -8.39 -8.85 -1.81
CA PRO A 86 -8.65 -9.74 -2.95
C PRO A 86 -8.01 -11.12 -2.76
N PRO A 87 -8.47 -12.15 -3.49
CA PRO A 87 -7.84 -13.47 -3.46
C PRO A 87 -6.32 -13.40 -3.71
N ARG A 88 -5.53 -14.25 -3.04
CA ARG A 88 -4.06 -14.28 -3.21
C ARG A 88 -3.33 -12.99 -2.83
N VAL A 89 -3.99 -12.05 -2.15
CA VAL A 89 -3.37 -10.86 -1.57
C VAL A 89 -3.45 -10.95 -0.05
N HIS A 90 -2.31 -10.80 0.61
CA HIS A 90 -2.18 -10.87 2.06
C HIS A 90 -1.47 -9.62 2.56
N LEU A 91 -2.04 -9.00 3.59
CA LEU A 91 -1.47 -7.83 4.25
C LEU A 91 -1.12 -8.22 5.67
N ILE A 92 0.14 -8.05 6.04
CA ILE A 92 0.63 -8.27 7.40
C ILE A 92 1.07 -6.92 7.93
N LEU A 93 0.44 -6.48 9.02
CA LEU A 93 0.69 -5.19 9.64
C LEU A 93 1.38 -5.42 10.99
N SER A 94 2.52 -4.77 11.19
CA SER A 94 3.21 -4.69 12.47
C SER A 94 2.93 -3.31 13.08
N ALA A 95 2.71 -3.27 14.39
CA ALA A 95 2.58 -2.04 15.15
C ALA A 95 3.18 -2.22 16.55
N CYS A 96 3.87 -1.21 17.07
CA CYS A 96 4.33 -1.19 18.46
C CYS A 96 3.22 -0.65 19.36
N SER A 97 2.70 -1.49 20.25
CA SER A 97 1.86 -1.03 21.36
C SER A 97 2.76 -0.46 22.46
N GLY A 98 3.17 0.79 22.32
CA GLY A 98 3.71 1.57 23.44
C GLY A 98 2.66 1.87 24.49
#